data_AF-A0A9X1PN00-F1
#
_entry.id   AF-A0A9X1PN00-F1
#
_cell.length_a   1.000
_cell.length_b   1.000
_cell.length_c   1.000
_cell.angle_alpha   90.00
_cell.angle_beta   90.00
_cell.angle_gamma   90.00
#
_symmetry.space_group_name_H-M   'P 1'
#
loop_
_entity.id
_entity.type
_entity.pdbx_description
1 polymer ?
#
loop_
_entity_poly.entity_id
_entity_poly.type
_entity_poly.pdbx_seq_one_letter_code
_entity_poly.pdbx_strand_id
1 'polypeptide(L)'
;MKRYFASLMIVSALAYSAPIFAQAPKKIAADKQRAAMWQPAKGQYYFSHSLVYDYENKADQTKGTITIYLDPVSGGMCFKKESSFGKGGKDFDFVIGFPDGKYIFCGADENGKKIRINEAVGALKPGPDTKAQAREDFSTYWAATGNKRDDFGFESLEYNVSYATSENKDTVWLAKTPFNVYPLYGLEFVESAVAMPTSLDYMHLLEPNQLVAEISSKDTILKLKSFGKDPITISTKGYTAFKTE
;
A
#
# COMPACT_ATOMS: atom_id res chain seq x y z
N MET A 1 2.02 -83.98 14.95
CA MET A 1 2.60 -83.31 13.76
C MET A 1 1.97 -81.93 13.64
N LYS A 2 2.78 -80.89 13.85
CA LYS A 2 2.38 -79.48 13.73
C LYS A 2 2.42 -79.07 12.25
N ARG A 3 1.40 -78.38 11.76
CA ARG A 3 1.50 -77.49 10.59
C ARG A 3 0.85 -76.16 10.93
N TYR A 4 1.72 -75.17 11.09
CA TYR A 4 1.45 -73.73 11.10
C TYR A 4 1.20 -73.25 9.67
N PHE A 5 0.38 -72.21 9.49
CA PHE A 5 0.58 -71.08 8.55
C PHE A 5 -0.58 -70.10 8.83
N ALA A 6 -0.36 -69.08 9.66
CA ALA A 6 0.14 -67.74 9.31
C ALA A 6 -1.03 -66.77 9.01
N SER A 7 -1.54 -66.14 10.06
CA SER A 7 -2.43 -64.99 9.98
C SER A 7 -1.62 -63.74 9.63
N LEU A 8 -1.86 -63.15 8.47
CA LEU A 8 -1.28 -61.87 8.07
C LEU A 8 -2.11 -60.75 8.72
N MET A 9 -1.57 -60.08 9.75
CA MET A 9 -2.12 -58.82 10.23
C MET A 9 -1.69 -57.70 9.27
N ILE A 10 -2.66 -57.07 8.61
CA ILE A 10 -2.45 -55.81 7.89
C ILE A 10 -2.64 -54.68 8.90
N VAL A 11 -1.54 -54.06 9.31
CA VAL A 11 -1.52 -52.82 10.08
C VAL A 11 -1.89 -51.69 9.12
N SER A 12 -3.12 -51.19 9.22
CA SER A 12 -3.54 -49.97 8.55
C SER A 12 -2.89 -48.76 9.22
N ALA A 13 -1.85 -48.22 8.57
CA ALA A 13 -1.26 -46.93 8.94
C ALA A 13 -2.26 -45.82 8.62
N LEU A 14 -2.81 -45.19 9.66
CA LEU A 14 -3.53 -43.93 9.55
C LEU A 14 -2.52 -42.83 9.20
N ALA A 15 -2.41 -42.52 7.91
CA ALA A 15 -1.71 -41.34 7.44
C ALA A 15 -2.50 -40.10 7.91
N TYR A 16 -1.97 -39.41 8.92
CA TYR A 16 -2.37 -38.05 9.24
C TYR A 16 -2.11 -37.17 8.00
N SER A 17 -3.17 -36.83 7.27
CA SER A 17 -3.12 -35.74 6.30
C SER A 17 -2.99 -34.43 7.07
N ALA A 18 -1.78 -33.89 7.15
CA ALA A 18 -1.58 -32.51 7.55
C ALA A 18 -2.44 -31.59 6.65
N PRO A 19 -3.05 -30.52 7.19
CA PRO A 19 -3.75 -29.55 6.36
C PRO A 19 -2.75 -29.01 5.34
N ILE A 20 -3.06 -29.21 4.06
CA ILE A 20 -2.37 -28.56 2.95
C ILE A 20 -2.65 -27.07 3.16
N PHE A 21 -1.67 -26.36 3.72
CA PHE A 21 -1.69 -24.90 3.75
C PHE A 21 -1.84 -24.43 2.30
N ALA A 22 -2.97 -23.78 2.04
CA ALA A 22 -3.21 -23.12 0.76
C ALA A 22 -2.02 -22.21 0.45
N GLN A 23 -1.50 -22.35 -0.78
CA GLN A 23 -0.35 -21.61 -1.27
C GLN A 23 -0.49 -20.11 -0.99
N ALA A 24 0.63 -19.49 -0.60
CA ALA A 24 0.80 -18.04 -0.58
C ALA A 24 0.27 -17.41 -1.90
N PRO A 25 -0.30 -16.20 -1.84
CA PRO A 25 -1.05 -15.61 -2.95
C PRO A 25 -0.26 -15.63 -4.26
N LYS A 26 -0.97 -15.96 -5.35
CA LYS A 26 -0.45 -15.92 -6.73
C LYS A 26 0.26 -14.58 -6.93
N LYS A 27 1.56 -14.62 -7.29
CA LYS A 27 2.30 -13.44 -7.77
C LYS A 27 1.43 -12.69 -8.77
N ILE A 28 1.27 -11.38 -8.58
CA ILE A 28 0.63 -10.51 -9.56
C ILE A 28 1.35 -10.74 -10.89
N ALA A 29 0.60 -11.14 -11.92
CA ALA A 29 1.19 -11.48 -13.20
C ALA A 29 1.92 -10.24 -13.76
N ALA A 30 3.19 -10.42 -14.12
CA ALA A 30 3.98 -9.33 -14.67
C ALA A 30 3.34 -8.84 -15.98
N ASP A 31 3.08 -7.53 -16.06
CA ASP A 31 2.62 -6.92 -17.31
C ASP A 31 3.76 -6.93 -18.34
N LYS A 32 3.52 -7.58 -19.48
CA LYS A 32 4.49 -7.70 -20.57
C LYS A 32 4.95 -6.33 -21.11
N GLN A 33 4.10 -5.31 -21.03
CA GLN A 33 4.41 -3.96 -21.51
C GLN A 33 5.38 -3.23 -20.58
N ARG A 34 5.43 -3.62 -19.29
CA ARG A 34 6.26 -2.95 -18.29
C ARG A 34 7.73 -2.89 -18.69
N ALA A 35 8.29 -3.98 -19.22
CA ALA A 35 9.70 -4.03 -19.59
C ALA A 35 10.08 -3.00 -20.67
N ALA A 36 9.15 -2.72 -21.61
CA ALA A 36 9.36 -1.73 -22.65
C ALA A 36 9.07 -0.30 -22.15
N MET A 37 8.04 -0.13 -21.32
CA MET A 37 7.49 1.18 -20.97
C MET A 37 8.04 1.79 -19.68
N TRP A 38 8.60 0.97 -18.77
CA TRP A 38 9.29 1.45 -17.57
C TRP A 38 10.72 1.84 -17.93
N GLN A 39 10.93 3.11 -18.27
CA GLN A 39 12.23 3.68 -18.66
C GLN A 39 12.61 4.90 -17.79
N PRO A 40 12.90 4.72 -16.47
CA PRO A 40 13.20 5.83 -15.56
C PRO A 40 14.36 6.71 -16.02
N ALA A 41 15.39 6.14 -16.66
CA ALA A 41 16.51 6.89 -17.22
C ALA A 41 16.09 7.89 -18.31
N LYS A 42 14.94 7.64 -18.96
CA LYS A 42 14.33 8.54 -19.95
C LYS A 42 13.21 9.39 -19.34
N GLY A 43 13.00 9.32 -18.02
CA GLY A 43 11.91 10.00 -17.32
C GLY A 43 10.52 9.44 -17.66
N GLN A 44 10.42 8.17 -18.07
CA GLN A 44 9.15 7.52 -18.41
C GLN A 44 8.86 6.39 -17.41
N TYR A 45 7.66 6.40 -16.85
CA TYR A 45 7.22 5.48 -15.80
C TYR A 45 5.89 4.84 -16.21
N TYR A 46 5.79 3.52 -16.03
CA TYR A 46 4.62 2.72 -16.41
C TYR A 46 4.02 2.06 -15.18
N PHE A 47 2.76 2.37 -14.89
CA PHE A 47 2.02 1.80 -13.78
C PHE A 47 0.96 0.89 -14.39
N SER A 48 1.01 -0.40 -14.08
CA SER A 48 0.15 -1.40 -14.74
C SER A 48 -1.16 -1.63 -14.02
N HIS A 49 -1.23 -1.25 -12.75
CA HIS A 49 -2.36 -1.48 -11.86
C HIS A 49 -2.74 -0.18 -11.17
N SER A 50 -3.92 -0.15 -10.58
CA SER A 50 -4.32 0.91 -9.66
C SER A 50 -4.97 0.35 -8.39
N LEU A 51 -4.83 1.12 -7.32
CA LEU A 51 -5.57 1.01 -6.07
C LEU A 51 -6.65 2.09 -6.11
N VAL A 52 -7.91 1.69 -6.04
CA VAL A 52 -9.04 2.61 -6.04
C VAL A 52 -9.74 2.52 -4.70
N TYR A 53 -9.82 3.64 -4.00
CA TYR A 53 -10.46 3.78 -2.71
C TYR A 53 -11.70 4.64 -2.81
N ASP A 54 -12.79 4.25 -2.17
CA ASP A 54 -13.85 5.18 -1.81
C ASP A 54 -13.55 5.74 -0.40
N TYR A 55 -13.76 7.04 -0.21
CA TYR A 55 -13.59 7.69 1.09
C TYR A 55 -14.78 8.56 1.46
N GLU A 56 -14.99 8.71 2.76
CA GLU A 56 -15.90 9.65 3.38
C GLU A 56 -15.21 10.22 4.62
N ASN A 57 -14.98 11.54 4.63
CA ASN A 57 -14.55 12.29 5.80
C ASN A 57 -15.79 13.04 6.33
N LYS A 58 -16.30 12.56 7.46
CA LYS A 58 -17.53 13.04 8.08
C LYS A 58 -17.33 14.40 8.76
N ALA A 59 -16.13 14.67 9.26
CA ALA A 59 -15.80 15.96 9.87
C ALA A 59 -15.84 17.10 8.82
N ASP A 60 -15.26 16.86 7.65
CA ASP A 60 -15.22 17.83 6.55
C ASP A 60 -16.43 17.73 5.59
N GLN A 61 -17.34 16.79 5.84
CA GLN A 61 -18.48 16.45 4.97
C GLN A 61 -18.08 16.21 3.51
N THR A 62 -16.91 15.60 3.30
CA THR A 62 -16.41 15.28 1.95
C THR A 62 -16.45 13.79 1.71
N LYS A 63 -16.68 13.41 0.46
CA LYS A 63 -16.63 12.02 0.00
C LYS A 63 -16.18 11.98 -1.44
N GLY A 64 -15.61 10.87 -1.85
CA GLY A 64 -15.17 10.69 -3.23
C GLY A 64 -14.41 9.40 -3.42
N THR A 65 -13.65 9.37 -4.51
CA THR A 65 -12.82 8.23 -4.89
C THR A 65 -11.39 8.70 -5.09
N ILE A 66 -10.42 7.95 -4.56
CA ILE A 66 -8.99 8.15 -4.73
C ILE A 66 -8.47 7.01 -5.61
N THR A 67 -7.74 7.33 -6.67
CA THR A 67 -7.04 6.34 -7.51
C THR A 67 -5.55 6.58 -7.41
N ILE A 68 -4.79 5.55 -7.03
CA ILE A 68 -3.33 5.56 -6.97
C ILE A 68 -2.83 4.50 -7.94
N TYR A 69 -1.98 4.90 -8.87
CA TYR A 69 -1.44 3.98 -9.86
C TYR A 69 -0.19 3.30 -9.31
N LEU A 70 -0.03 2.01 -9.57
CA LEU A 70 0.97 1.15 -8.98
C LEU A 70 1.74 0.39 -10.06
N ASP A 71 3.04 0.31 -9.88
CA ASP A 71 3.89 -0.71 -10.48
C ASP A 71 4.13 -1.83 -9.45
N PRO A 72 3.43 -2.97 -9.52
CA PRO A 72 3.55 -4.02 -8.52
C PRO A 72 4.94 -4.69 -8.46
N VAL A 73 5.76 -4.53 -9.49
CA VAL A 73 7.12 -5.11 -9.53
C VAL A 73 8.08 -4.30 -8.68
N SER A 74 8.04 -2.97 -8.78
CA SER A 74 8.91 -2.11 -7.97
C SER A 74 8.26 -1.64 -6.68
N GLY A 75 6.92 -1.62 -6.59
CA GLY A 75 6.20 -0.91 -5.53
C GLY A 75 6.13 0.61 -5.76
N GLY A 76 6.62 1.11 -6.90
CA GLY A 76 6.49 2.53 -7.24
C GLY A 76 5.03 2.92 -7.46
N MET A 77 4.65 4.08 -6.93
CA MET A 77 3.28 4.59 -7.00
C MET A 77 3.23 5.96 -7.69
N CYS A 78 2.15 6.23 -8.41
CA CYS A 78 1.86 7.54 -8.98
C CYS A 78 0.51 8.05 -8.48
N PHE A 79 0.56 9.29 -8.01
CA PHE A 79 -0.55 10.06 -7.51
C PHE A 79 -0.80 11.20 -8.50
N LYS A 80 -2.02 11.32 -9.02
CA LYS A 80 -2.37 12.34 -10.01
C LYS A 80 -3.28 13.39 -9.40
N LYS A 81 -3.17 14.63 -9.90
CA LYS A 81 -4.03 15.73 -9.49
C LYS A 81 -5.51 15.42 -9.57
N GLU A 82 -5.95 14.83 -10.68
CA GLU A 82 -7.37 14.62 -10.93
C GLU A 82 -7.96 13.46 -10.12
N SER A 83 -7.12 12.59 -9.54
CA SER A 83 -7.60 11.33 -8.97
C SER A 83 -7.07 10.99 -7.58
N SER A 84 -6.02 11.66 -7.10
CA SER A 84 -5.36 11.28 -5.84
C SER A 84 -5.28 12.43 -4.84
N PHE A 85 -5.33 13.67 -5.31
CA PHE A 85 -5.07 14.84 -4.47
C PHE A 85 -6.36 15.37 -3.84
N GLY A 86 -6.23 15.88 -2.61
CA GLY A 86 -7.26 16.62 -1.91
C GLY A 86 -7.22 18.11 -2.23
N LYS A 87 -7.50 18.95 -1.24
CA LYS A 87 -7.47 20.41 -1.41
C LYS A 87 -6.05 20.98 -1.59
N GLY A 88 -5.01 20.24 -1.20
CA GLY A 88 -3.59 20.58 -1.37
C GLY A 88 -3.00 20.06 -2.69
N GLY A 89 -1.83 20.56 -3.07
CA GLY A 89 -1.10 20.08 -4.26
C GLY A 89 -1.65 20.53 -5.61
N LYS A 90 -2.41 21.64 -5.66
CA LYS A 90 -3.03 22.16 -6.89
C LYS A 90 -2.00 22.53 -7.97
N ASP A 91 -0.78 22.84 -7.57
CA ASP A 91 0.27 23.25 -8.50
C ASP A 91 1.01 22.04 -9.10
N PHE A 92 0.74 20.83 -8.60
CA PHE A 92 1.32 19.60 -9.11
C PHE A 92 0.35 18.87 -10.03
N ASP A 93 0.86 18.38 -11.16
CA ASP A 93 0.13 17.50 -12.08
C ASP A 93 0.12 16.06 -11.55
N PHE A 94 1.26 15.61 -11.02
CA PHE A 94 1.42 14.29 -10.43
C PHE A 94 2.65 14.20 -9.50
N VAL A 95 2.63 13.19 -8.64
CA VAL A 95 3.74 12.77 -7.78
C VAL A 95 4.05 11.30 -8.05
N ILE A 96 5.33 10.94 -8.10
CA ILE A 96 5.78 9.55 -8.16
C ILE A 96 6.57 9.24 -6.89
N GLY A 97 6.10 8.30 -6.09
CA GLY A 97 6.79 7.81 -4.90
C GLY A 97 7.44 6.45 -5.14
N PHE A 98 8.62 6.25 -4.56
CA PHE A 98 9.38 5.00 -4.67
C PHE A 98 9.63 4.38 -3.29
N PRO A 99 9.71 3.04 -3.21
CA PRO A 99 9.93 2.36 -1.94
C PRO A 99 11.25 2.71 -1.24
N ASP A 100 12.20 3.30 -1.96
CA ASP A 100 13.49 3.72 -1.40
C ASP A 100 13.45 5.09 -0.72
N GLY A 101 12.27 5.71 -0.63
CA GLY A 101 12.05 7.01 0.00
C GLY A 101 12.06 8.19 -0.96
N LYS A 102 12.38 7.98 -2.24
CA LYS A 102 12.41 9.07 -3.22
C LYS A 102 11.02 9.44 -3.69
N TYR A 103 10.79 10.73 -3.86
CA TYR A 103 9.60 11.28 -4.50
C TYR A 103 9.99 12.23 -5.62
N ILE A 104 9.21 12.21 -6.69
CA ILE A 104 9.31 13.11 -7.83
C ILE A 104 7.99 13.86 -7.97
N PHE A 105 8.00 15.15 -7.69
CA PHE A 105 6.87 16.04 -7.85
C PHE A 105 6.99 16.74 -9.20
N CYS A 106 5.95 16.67 -10.04
CA CYS A 106 5.91 17.36 -11.32
C CYS A 106 4.69 18.28 -11.36
N GLY A 107 4.93 19.54 -11.65
CA GLY A 107 3.91 20.59 -11.58
C GLY A 107 4.32 21.86 -12.30
N ALA A 108 3.69 22.96 -11.94
CA ALA A 108 4.02 24.30 -12.40
C ALA A 108 4.43 25.19 -11.21
N ASP A 109 5.34 26.13 -11.45
CA ASP A 109 5.61 27.22 -10.49
C ASP A 109 4.52 28.31 -10.56
N GLU A 110 4.66 29.35 -9.74
CA GLU A 110 3.73 30.50 -9.69
C GLU A 110 3.55 31.21 -11.05
N ASN A 111 4.50 31.06 -11.97
CA ASN A 111 4.48 31.64 -13.32
C ASN A 111 3.95 30.65 -14.37
N GLY A 112 3.49 29.47 -13.98
CA GLY A 112 3.00 28.42 -14.87
C GLY A 112 4.10 27.63 -15.58
N LYS A 113 5.38 27.79 -15.21
CA LYS A 113 6.49 27.05 -15.83
C LYS A 113 6.56 25.65 -15.24
N LYS A 114 6.65 24.64 -16.11
CA LYS A 114 6.75 23.24 -15.69
C LYS A 114 8.06 22.95 -14.93
N ILE A 115 7.91 22.51 -13.69
CA ILE A 115 9.01 22.17 -12.78
C ILE A 115 8.90 20.75 -12.24
N ARG A 116 10.05 20.18 -11.91
CA ARG A 116 10.17 18.92 -11.20
C ARG A 116 11.02 19.10 -9.95
N ILE A 117 10.47 18.72 -8.80
CA ILE A 117 11.17 18.71 -7.52
C ILE A 117 11.42 17.25 -7.14
N ASN A 118 12.64 16.94 -6.71
CA ASN A 118 13.00 15.63 -6.20
C ASN A 118 13.22 15.75 -4.69
N GLU A 119 12.48 14.97 -3.91
CA GLU A 119 12.61 14.93 -2.46
C GLU A 119 12.87 13.51 -1.98
N ALA A 120 13.40 13.39 -0.76
CA ALA A 120 13.67 12.11 -0.14
C ALA A 120 13.10 12.11 1.29
N VAL A 121 12.18 11.19 1.55
CA VAL A 121 11.67 10.93 2.89
C VAL A 121 12.62 9.95 3.57
N GLY A 122 13.59 10.46 4.31
CA GLY A 122 14.54 9.63 5.07
C GLY A 122 13.85 8.68 6.06
N ALA A 123 12.69 9.10 6.55
CA ALA A 123 11.84 8.35 7.48
C ALA A 123 11.30 7.02 6.90
N LEU A 124 11.34 6.83 5.57
CA LEU A 124 11.01 5.55 4.92
C LEU A 124 12.05 4.45 5.09
N LYS A 125 13.20 4.78 5.67
CA LYS A 125 14.23 3.81 6.09
C LYS A 125 14.47 3.93 7.59
N PRO A 126 13.49 3.54 8.42
CA PRO A 126 13.62 3.67 9.86
C PRO A 126 14.79 2.82 10.37
N GLY A 127 15.52 3.37 11.36
CA GLY A 127 16.56 2.65 12.07
C GLY A 127 15.99 1.47 12.88
N PRO A 128 16.84 0.58 13.41
CA PRO A 128 16.41 -0.58 14.19
C PRO A 128 15.50 -0.20 15.37
N ASP A 129 15.82 0.87 16.10
CA ASP A 129 15.07 1.31 17.27
C ASP A 129 13.67 1.80 16.89
N THR A 130 13.56 2.60 15.82
CA THR A 130 12.27 3.05 15.29
C THR A 130 11.39 1.88 14.84
N LYS A 131 11.99 0.84 14.24
CA LYS A 131 11.26 -0.38 13.86
C LYS A 131 10.81 -1.19 15.08
N ALA A 132 11.62 -1.25 16.13
CA ALA A 132 11.24 -1.91 17.37
C ALA A 132 10.06 -1.19 18.02
N GLN A 133 10.11 0.14 18.10
CA GLN A 133 9.02 0.96 18.60
C GLN A 133 7.74 0.77 17.76
N ALA A 134 7.83 0.81 16.43
CA ALA A 134 6.70 0.58 15.55
C ALA A 134 5.97 -0.75 15.83
N ARG A 135 6.74 -1.81 16.11
CA ARG A 135 6.19 -3.14 16.44
C ARG A 135 5.55 -3.17 17.81
N GLU A 136 6.17 -2.52 18.79
CA GLU A 136 5.61 -2.38 20.12
C GLU A 136 4.29 -1.59 20.07
N ASP A 137 4.27 -0.45 19.38
CA ASP A 137 3.10 0.39 19.17
C ASP A 137 1.98 -0.38 18.46
N PHE A 138 2.31 -1.09 17.36
CA PHE A 138 1.36 -1.95 16.68
C PHE A 138 0.78 -3.00 17.63
N SER A 139 1.61 -3.72 18.39
CA SER A 139 1.14 -4.74 19.33
C SER A 139 0.31 -4.19 20.50
N THR A 140 0.57 -2.94 20.89
CA THR A 140 -0.09 -2.26 22.02
C THR A 140 -1.45 -1.70 21.60
N TYR A 141 -1.51 -1.07 20.43
CA TYR A 141 -2.68 -0.31 20.00
C TYR A 141 -3.56 -1.03 18.98
N TRP A 142 -3.06 -2.09 18.31
CA TRP A 142 -3.79 -2.85 17.29
C TRP A 142 -4.09 -4.27 17.73
N ALA A 143 -5.30 -4.47 18.24
CA ALA A 143 -5.77 -5.79 18.66
C ALA A 143 -6.43 -6.52 17.48
N ALA A 144 -5.82 -7.61 17.02
CA ALA A 144 -6.43 -8.47 16.01
C ALA A 144 -7.74 -9.07 16.51
N THR A 145 -8.80 -9.02 15.69
CA THR A 145 -10.12 -9.56 16.07
C THR A 145 -10.25 -11.06 15.79
N GLY A 146 -9.36 -11.58 14.95
CA GLY A 146 -9.42 -12.94 14.41
C GLY A 146 -10.22 -13.05 13.10
N ASN A 147 -10.93 -11.99 12.71
CA ASN A 147 -11.65 -11.96 11.44
C ASN A 147 -10.68 -11.87 10.26
N LYS A 148 -11.02 -12.60 9.19
CA LYS A 148 -10.24 -12.70 7.96
C LYS A 148 -11.13 -12.57 6.74
N ARG A 149 -10.60 -11.97 5.67
CA ARG A 149 -11.25 -11.94 4.36
C ARG A 149 -10.22 -11.91 3.24
N ASP A 150 -10.70 -12.03 2.01
CA ASP A 150 -9.91 -11.80 0.81
C ASP A 150 -10.27 -10.42 0.24
N ASP A 151 -9.28 -9.54 0.11
CA ASP A 151 -9.40 -8.27 -0.61
C ASP A 151 -8.58 -8.37 -1.90
N PHE A 152 -9.27 -8.68 -3.00
CA PHE A 152 -8.68 -8.74 -4.36
C PHE A 152 -7.54 -9.74 -4.52
N GLY A 153 -7.66 -10.91 -3.89
CA GLY A 153 -6.63 -11.96 -3.88
C GLY A 153 -5.57 -11.79 -2.80
N PHE A 154 -5.74 -10.83 -1.89
CA PHE A 154 -4.88 -10.63 -0.73
C PHE A 154 -5.59 -11.05 0.55
N GLU A 155 -4.91 -11.83 1.38
CA GLU A 155 -5.42 -12.12 2.73
C GLU A 155 -5.42 -10.83 3.55
N SER A 156 -6.58 -10.50 4.12
CA SER A 156 -6.77 -9.35 4.98
C SER A 156 -7.21 -9.78 6.37
N LEU A 157 -6.64 -9.11 7.38
CA LEU A 157 -6.95 -9.31 8.78
C LEU A 157 -7.56 -8.04 9.37
N GLU A 158 -8.56 -8.21 10.23
CA GLU A 158 -9.21 -7.11 10.93
C GLU A 158 -8.56 -6.83 12.29
N TYR A 159 -8.45 -5.54 12.60
CA TYR A 159 -7.90 -5.01 13.84
C TYR A 159 -8.85 -3.99 14.45
N ASN A 160 -8.97 -4.04 15.78
CA ASN A 160 -9.48 -2.94 16.56
C ASN A 160 -8.31 -2.04 16.96
N VAL A 161 -8.37 -0.78 16.56
CA VAL A 161 -7.36 0.23 16.86
C VAL A 161 -7.83 1.05 18.06
N SER A 162 -7.00 1.11 19.09
CA SER A 162 -7.26 1.87 20.32
C SER A 162 -6.30 3.03 20.43
N TYR A 163 -6.78 4.18 20.90
CA TYR A 163 -5.95 5.37 21.11
C TYR A 163 -5.78 5.63 22.60
N ALA A 164 -4.57 5.99 23.03
CA ALA A 164 -4.23 6.15 24.45
C ALA A 164 -5.13 7.16 25.20
N THR A 165 -5.72 8.12 24.49
CA THR A 165 -6.53 9.21 25.05
C THR A 165 -8.01 9.15 24.64
N SER A 166 -8.46 8.10 23.96
CA SER A 166 -9.82 8.02 23.42
C SER A 166 -10.48 6.68 23.72
N GLU A 167 -11.77 6.72 24.07
CA GLU A 167 -12.63 5.52 24.08
C GLU A 167 -13.08 5.11 22.68
N ASN A 168 -12.80 5.94 21.66
CA ASN A 168 -13.10 5.59 20.27
C ASN A 168 -12.24 4.40 19.84
N LYS A 169 -12.89 3.42 19.21
CA LYS A 169 -12.24 2.29 18.57
C LYS A 169 -12.52 2.37 17.09
N ASP A 170 -11.46 2.29 16.31
CA ASP A 170 -11.56 2.18 14.86
C ASP A 170 -11.41 0.72 14.47
N THR A 171 -12.12 0.32 13.42
CA THR A 171 -11.91 -0.99 12.80
C THR A 171 -11.09 -0.78 11.54
N VAL A 172 -9.94 -1.46 11.46
CA VAL A 172 -9.05 -1.39 10.30
C VAL A 172 -8.81 -2.78 9.74
N TRP A 173 -8.95 -2.91 8.42
CA TRP A 173 -8.58 -4.11 7.68
C TRP A 173 -7.24 -3.90 6.99
N LEU A 174 -6.29 -4.81 7.23
CA LEU A 174 -4.96 -4.79 6.62
C LEU A 174 -4.80 -5.97 5.66
N ALA A 175 -4.65 -5.68 4.37
CA ALA A 175 -4.34 -6.64 3.32
C ALA A 175 -2.82 -6.89 3.22
N LYS A 176 -2.42 -8.16 3.15
CA LYS A 176 -1.03 -8.56 2.92
C LYS A 176 -0.71 -8.56 1.42
N THR A 177 0.10 -7.61 0.99
CA THR A 177 0.45 -7.42 -0.42
C THR A 177 1.83 -7.99 -0.78
N PRO A 178 2.08 -8.32 -2.07
CA PRO A 178 3.40 -8.75 -2.54
C PRO A 178 4.30 -7.58 -2.98
N PHE A 179 3.88 -6.33 -2.78
CA PHE A 179 4.59 -5.12 -3.17
C PHE A 179 4.76 -4.19 -1.97
N ASN A 180 5.64 -3.20 -2.10
CA ASN A 180 5.89 -2.23 -1.04
C ASN A 180 4.87 -1.08 -1.12
N VAL A 181 4.13 -0.84 -0.03
CA VAL A 181 3.09 0.20 0.08
C VAL A 181 3.57 1.49 0.72
N TYR A 182 4.81 1.55 1.19
CA TYR A 182 5.37 2.73 1.83
C TYR A 182 5.29 4.04 1.03
N PRO A 183 5.36 4.05 -0.31
CA PRO A 183 5.11 5.28 -1.08
C PRO A 183 3.73 5.90 -0.83
N LEU A 184 2.74 5.10 -0.43
CA LEU A 184 1.42 5.58 -0.03
C LEU A 184 1.47 6.34 1.30
N TYR A 185 2.10 5.74 2.31
CA TYR A 185 2.12 6.27 3.66
C TYR A 185 3.14 7.41 3.85
N GLY A 186 4.15 7.48 2.98
CA GLY A 186 5.18 8.51 3.05
C GLY A 186 4.84 9.81 2.31
N LEU A 187 3.74 9.87 1.54
CA LEU A 187 3.41 11.05 0.74
C LEU A 187 3.12 12.29 1.59
N GLU A 188 2.64 12.11 2.82
CA GLU A 188 2.33 13.23 3.73
C GLU A 188 3.57 13.78 4.46
N PHE A 189 4.72 13.11 4.36
CA PHE A 189 5.96 13.47 5.04
C PHE A 189 6.94 14.30 4.20
N VAL A 190 6.53 14.71 3.00
CA VAL A 190 7.37 15.47 2.08
C VAL A 190 6.95 16.94 2.12
N GLU A 191 7.92 17.87 2.13
CA GLU A 191 7.68 19.28 2.44
C GLU A 191 6.86 20.00 1.36
N SER A 192 7.00 19.59 0.09
CA SER A 192 6.16 20.04 -1.03
C SER A 192 4.74 19.44 -1.00
N ALA A 193 4.20 19.16 0.19
CA ALA A 193 3.14 18.18 0.44
C ALA A 193 1.91 18.36 -0.45
N VAL A 194 1.68 17.34 -1.27
CA VAL A 194 0.37 17.10 -1.81
C VAL A 194 -0.43 16.33 -0.77
N ALA A 195 -1.49 16.93 -0.24
CA ALA A 195 -2.39 16.26 0.69
C ALA A 195 -3.34 15.34 -0.08
N MET A 196 -3.47 14.08 0.36
CA MET A 196 -4.59 13.23 -0.07
C MET A 196 -5.89 13.71 0.59
N PRO A 197 -7.08 13.40 0.03
CA PRO A 197 -8.36 13.77 0.63
C PRO A 197 -8.63 13.16 2.02
N THR A 198 -7.91 12.09 2.36
CA THR A 198 -7.91 11.43 3.67
C THR A 198 -6.48 11.06 4.02
N SER A 199 -6.13 11.17 5.30
CA SER A 199 -4.78 10.83 5.74
C SER A 199 -4.56 9.32 5.72
N LEU A 200 -3.37 8.92 5.28
CA LEU A 200 -2.86 7.55 5.37
C LEU A 200 -1.48 7.52 6.02
N ASP A 201 -1.30 8.31 7.09
CA ASP A 201 -0.07 8.30 7.87
C ASP A 201 0.04 7.03 8.74
N TYR A 202 0.64 6.00 8.15
CA TYR A 202 0.94 4.73 8.83
C TYR A 202 2.41 4.31 8.67
N MET A 203 3.26 5.22 8.22
CA MET A 203 4.64 4.92 7.80
C MET A 203 5.52 4.37 8.92
N HIS A 204 5.23 4.75 10.16
CA HIS A 204 5.95 4.32 11.36
C HIS A 204 5.22 3.26 12.18
N LEU A 205 4.17 2.66 11.62
CA LEU A 205 3.33 1.71 12.33
C LEU A 205 3.18 0.40 11.56
N LEU A 206 2.97 0.51 10.24
CA LEU A 206 2.74 -0.66 9.39
C LEU A 206 4.02 -1.13 8.70
N GLU A 207 4.11 -2.43 8.48
CA GLU A 207 5.17 -3.06 7.69
C GLU A 207 4.94 -2.76 6.19
N PRO A 208 6.00 -2.83 5.34
CA PRO A 208 5.93 -2.37 3.95
C PRO A 208 4.97 -3.15 3.06
N ASN A 209 4.45 -4.28 3.51
CA ASN A 209 3.51 -5.11 2.78
C ASN A 209 2.11 -5.12 3.39
N GLN A 210 1.82 -4.26 4.37
CA GLN A 210 0.51 -4.13 5.00
C GLN A 210 -0.25 -2.95 4.39
N LEU A 211 -1.12 -3.24 3.44
CA LEU A 211 -2.00 -2.26 2.81
C LEU A 211 -3.25 -2.06 3.66
N VAL A 212 -3.59 -0.82 3.98
CA VAL A 212 -4.91 -0.50 4.54
C VAL A 212 -5.97 -0.77 3.46
N ALA A 213 -6.79 -1.79 3.66
CA ALA A 213 -7.90 -2.16 2.80
C ALA A 213 -9.19 -1.48 3.23
N GLU A 214 -9.38 -1.24 4.52
CA GLU A 214 -10.55 -0.52 5.02
C GLU A 214 -10.25 0.16 6.35
N ILE A 215 -10.74 1.39 6.54
CA ILE A 215 -10.85 2.08 7.83
C ILE A 215 -12.32 2.37 8.04
N SER A 216 -12.83 1.98 9.20
CA SER A 216 -14.15 2.35 9.69
C SER A 216 -13.99 3.01 11.04
N SER A 217 -13.99 4.34 11.06
CA SER A 217 -13.97 5.15 12.27
C SER A 217 -15.21 6.04 12.37
N LYS A 218 -15.32 6.71 13.52
CA LYS A 218 -16.36 7.71 13.74
C LYS A 218 -16.30 8.82 12.70
N ASP A 219 -15.10 9.26 12.32
CA ASP A 219 -14.87 10.46 11.51
C ASP A 219 -14.49 10.14 10.05
N THR A 220 -13.97 8.95 9.78
CA THR A 220 -13.45 8.56 8.46
C THR A 220 -13.94 7.17 8.09
N ILE A 221 -14.39 7.03 6.85
CA ILE A 221 -14.53 5.75 6.17
C ILE A 221 -13.59 5.77 4.98
N LEU A 222 -12.75 4.76 4.85
CA LEU A 222 -11.91 4.54 3.69
C LEU A 222 -12.05 3.07 3.30
N LYS A 223 -12.27 2.77 2.02
CA LYS A 223 -12.41 1.38 1.57
C LYS A 223 -11.78 1.17 0.22
N LEU A 224 -10.88 0.19 0.13
CA LEU A 224 -10.33 -0.30 -1.12
C LEU A 224 -11.47 -0.95 -1.92
N LYS A 225 -11.88 -0.26 -2.98
CA LYS A 225 -12.98 -0.63 -3.86
C LYS A 225 -12.52 -1.56 -4.98
N SER A 226 -11.31 -1.34 -5.49
CA SER A 226 -10.72 -2.21 -6.49
C SER A 226 -9.21 -2.18 -6.47
N PHE A 227 -8.62 -3.33 -6.74
CA PHE A 227 -7.24 -3.49 -7.17
C PHE A 227 -7.22 -4.31 -8.47
N GLY A 228 -6.59 -3.77 -9.51
CA GLY A 228 -6.61 -4.44 -10.82
C GLY A 228 -5.81 -3.70 -11.88
N LYS A 229 -5.81 -4.27 -13.09
CA LYS A 229 -5.09 -3.72 -14.24
C LYS A 229 -5.72 -2.39 -14.68
N ASP A 230 -4.93 -1.34 -14.71
CA ASP A 230 -5.32 0.02 -15.09
C ASP A 230 -4.08 0.77 -15.58
N PRO A 231 -3.65 0.49 -16.82
CA PRO A 231 -2.31 0.84 -17.26
C PRO A 231 -2.22 2.31 -17.65
N ILE A 232 -1.27 3.03 -17.05
CA ILE A 232 -0.92 4.39 -17.44
C ILE A 232 0.58 4.54 -17.67
N THR A 233 0.94 5.51 -18.50
CA THR A 233 2.33 5.95 -18.66
C THR A 233 2.43 7.42 -18.32
N ILE A 234 3.36 7.76 -17.44
CA ILE A 234 3.66 9.13 -17.03
C ILE A 234 5.07 9.49 -17.49
N SER A 235 5.23 10.74 -17.93
CA SER A 235 6.50 11.28 -18.41
C SER A 235 6.88 12.51 -17.59
N THR A 236 8.06 12.49 -17.00
CA THR A 236 8.68 13.67 -16.39
C THR A 236 9.44 14.51 -17.41
N LYS A 237 9.47 14.11 -18.70
CA LYS A 237 10.06 14.95 -19.77
C LYS A 237 9.23 16.22 -19.93
N GLY A 238 9.91 17.36 -20.07
CA GLY A 238 9.28 18.68 -20.17
C GLY A 238 9.12 19.41 -18.83
N TYR A 239 9.42 18.76 -17.71
CA TYR A 239 9.54 19.40 -16.40
C TYR A 239 11.01 19.72 -16.11
N THR A 240 11.30 20.99 -15.82
CA THR A 240 12.66 21.43 -15.51
C THR A 240 12.98 21.13 -14.05
N ALA A 241 14.15 20.53 -13.76
CA ALA A 241 14.54 20.29 -12.38
C ALA A 241 14.63 21.61 -11.61
N PHE A 242 13.83 21.73 -10.55
CA PHE A 242 13.92 22.82 -9.59
C PHE A 242 14.80 22.35 -8.44
N LYS A 243 15.75 23.20 -8.04
CA LYS A 243 16.58 22.97 -6.85
C LYS A 243 16.06 23.91 -5.79
N THR A 244 15.46 23.35 -4.74
CA THR A 244 15.29 24.06 -3.47
C THR A 244 16.70 24.30 -2.91
N GLU A 245 17.01 25.57 -2.63
CA GLU A 245 18.27 25.98 -1.99
C GLU A 245 18.31 25.58 -0.52
#